data_AF-A0A5E4QS38-F1
#
_entry.id   AF-A0A5E4QS38-F1
#
_cell.length_a   1.000
_cell.length_b   1.000
_cell.length_c   1.000
_cell.angle_alpha   90.00
_cell.angle_beta   90.00
_cell.angle_gamma   90.00
#
_symmetry.space_group_name_H-M   'P 1'
#
loop_
_entity.id
_entity.type
_entity.pdbx_description
1 polymer ?
#
loop_
_entity_poly.entity_id
_entity_poly.type
_entity_poly.pdbx_seq_one_letter_code
_entity_poly.pdbx_strand_id
1 'polypeptide(L)'
;MCGKISNTTYSNFLVLFDQHAVDERVRLERNLVDYFDGISWKSVSIDVVSFQISQEDLIFLLNNYDKLTKFGLQWSVADNVISINGIPEAILGKNPRQADLILKAAKHLLVELIDCMKYAKGNIPLYPKSIMELVFSEACRYAVKFGDTLSKDNCVSLIKALATCKSPFQCAHGRPVNLEKVTRWKKCE
;
A
#
# COMPACT_ATOMS: atom_id res chain seq x y z
N MET A 1 53.27 -23.61 4.58
CA MET A 1 52.46 -24.07 5.74
C MET A 1 51.01 -23.70 5.48
N CYS A 2 50.13 -24.70 5.41
CA CYS A 2 48.69 -24.55 5.23
C CYS A 2 48.06 -23.65 6.32
N GLY A 3 47.36 -22.59 5.91
CA GLY A 3 46.39 -21.89 6.75
C GLY A 3 45.03 -22.58 6.63
N LYS A 4 44.49 -23.02 7.76
CA LYS A 4 43.29 -23.85 7.91
C LYS A 4 42.05 -23.22 7.24
N ILE A 5 41.37 -24.03 6.44
CA ILE A 5 39.98 -23.78 5.98
C ILE A 5 39.11 -23.77 7.23
N SER A 6 38.43 -22.66 7.51
CA SER A 6 37.41 -22.58 8.54
C SER A 6 36.25 -23.49 8.17
N ASN A 7 35.98 -24.50 9.00
CA ASN A 7 34.76 -25.30 8.91
C ASN A 7 33.56 -24.38 9.15
N THR A 8 32.98 -23.87 8.08
CA THR A 8 31.71 -23.16 8.13
C THR A 8 30.63 -24.22 8.25
N THR A 9 30.08 -24.39 9.44
CA THR A 9 28.94 -25.28 9.67
C THR A 9 27.75 -24.72 8.89
N TYR A 10 27.41 -25.33 7.76
CA TYR A 10 26.18 -24.97 7.03
C TYR A 10 24.99 -25.42 7.86
N SER A 11 24.33 -24.47 8.50
CA SER A 11 23.02 -24.69 9.10
C SER A 11 22.02 -24.90 7.97
N ASN A 12 21.55 -26.13 7.79
CA ASN A 12 20.52 -26.45 6.80
C ASN A 12 19.17 -25.98 7.35
N PHE A 13 18.65 -24.89 6.78
CA PHE A 13 17.32 -24.37 7.10
C PHE A 13 16.33 -24.73 5.99
N LEU A 14 15.17 -25.24 6.38
CA LEU A 14 13.99 -25.30 5.52
C LEU A 14 13.12 -24.09 5.84
N VAL A 15 12.92 -23.23 4.86
CA VAL A 15 12.05 -22.06 4.97
C VAL A 15 10.84 -22.27 4.07
N LEU A 16 9.65 -22.04 4.63
CA LEU A 16 8.39 -22.11 3.92
C LEU A 16 7.82 -20.70 3.77
N PHE A 17 7.40 -20.37 2.56
CA PHE A 17 6.77 -19.10 2.22
C PHE A 17 5.34 -19.35 1.76
N ASP A 18 4.42 -18.51 2.22
CA ASP A 18 3.07 -18.46 1.67
C ASP A 18 3.11 -17.71 0.32
N GLN A 19 2.87 -18.42 -0.78
CA GLN A 19 2.93 -17.86 -2.13
C GLN A 19 2.00 -16.65 -2.34
N HIS A 20 0.82 -16.68 -1.70
CA HIS A 20 -0.15 -15.59 -1.78
C HIS A 20 0.38 -14.37 -1.03
N ALA A 21 0.81 -14.55 0.23
CA ALA A 21 1.32 -13.47 1.05
C ALA A 21 2.58 -12.81 0.46
N VAL A 22 3.44 -13.61 -0.19
CA VAL A 22 4.62 -13.12 -0.89
C VAL A 22 4.22 -12.28 -2.12
N ASP A 23 3.35 -12.78 -2.98
CA ASP A 23 2.93 -12.03 -4.18
C ASP A 23 2.16 -10.74 -3.81
N GLU A 24 1.33 -10.78 -2.76
CA GLU A 24 0.69 -9.57 -2.22
C GLU A 24 1.72 -8.52 -1.78
N ARG A 25 2.78 -8.92 -1.06
CA ARG A 25 3.84 -8.00 -0.61
C ARG A 25 4.57 -7.38 -1.80
N VAL A 26 4.97 -8.19 -2.77
CA VAL A 26 5.66 -7.72 -3.98
C VAL A 26 4.80 -6.71 -4.74
N ARG A 27 3.51 -7.01 -4.93
CA ARG A 27 2.56 -6.13 -5.63
C ARG A 27 2.29 -4.85 -4.87
N LEU A 28 2.09 -4.92 -3.55
CA LEU A 28 1.87 -3.75 -2.71
C LEU A 28 3.02 -2.75 -2.86
N GLU A 29 4.27 -3.19 -2.68
CA GLU A 29 5.40 -2.27 -2.73
C GLU A 29 5.62 -1.70 -4.14
N ARG A 30 5.41 -2.52 -5.18
CA ARG A 30 5.43 -2.03 -6.56
C ARG A 30 4.35 -0.98 -6.81
N ASN A 31 3.12 -1.21 -6.37
CA ASN A 31 2.03 -0.25 -6.49
C ASN A 31 2.35 1.06 -5.76
N LEU A 32 2.92 0.99 -4.55
CA LEU A 32 3.34 2.19 -3.82
C LEU A 32 4.42 2.97 -4.56
N VAL A 33 5.41 2.30 -5.15
CA VAL A 33 6.41 2.98 -6.00
C VAL A 33 5.74 3.68 -7.17
N ASP A 34 4.76 3.02 -7.81
CA ASP A 34 4.07 3.58 -8.96
C ASP A 34 3.18 4.78 -8.58
N TYR A 35 2.56 4.80 -7.39
CA TYR A 35 1.63 5.85 -6.95
C TYR A 35 2.29 7.03 -6.24
N PHE A 36 3.59 7.01 -5.99
CA PHE A 36 4.30 8.10 -5.33
C PHE A 36 5.20 8.87 -6.30
N ASP A 37 5.23 10.19 -6.14
CA ASP A 37 6.25 11.08 -6.71
C ASP A 37 7.05 11.70 -5.55
N GLY A 38 8.24 11.16 -5.32
CA GLY A 38 9.05 11.48 -4.15
C GLY A 38 8.34 11.14 -2.83
N ILE A 39 7.89 12.17 -2.13
CA ILE A 39 7.18 12.07 -0.83
C ILE A 39 5.70 12.44 -0.92
N SER A 40 5.16 12.59 -2.13
CA SER A 40 3.77 12.96 -2.39
C SER A 40 3.06 11.87 -3.18
N TRP A 41 1.76 11.75 -2.97
CA TRP A 41 0.92 10.89 -3.80
C TRP A 41 0.73 11.54 -5.18
N LYS A 42 0.88 10.75 -6.25
CA LYS A 42 0.60 11.20 -7.61
C LYS A 42 -0.87 11.55 -7.76
N SER A 43 -1.15 12.66 -8.43
CA SER A 43 -2.50 13.11 -8.71
C SER A 43 -2.92 12.71 -10.13
N VAL A 44 -4.18 12.34 -10.29
CA VAL A 44 -4.85 12.15 -11.58
C VAL A 44 -6.07 13.04 -11.65
N SER A 45 -6.26 13.72 -12.78
CA SER A 45 -7.42 14.59 -12.99
C SER A 45 -8.70 13.78 -13.19
N ILE A 46 -9.80 14.31 -12.67
CA ILE A 46 -11.15 13.73 -12.79
C ILE A 46 -12.15 14.83 -13.12
N ASP A 47 -13.35 14.43 -13.54
CA ASP A 47 -14.50 15.34 -13.57
C ASP A 47 -14.73 15.94 -12.17
N VAL A 48 -15.09 17.22 -12.13
CA VAL A 48 -15.19 17.96 -10.88
C VAL A 48 -16.26 17.33 -9.98
N VAL A 49 -15.87 17.02 -8.75
CA VAL A 49 -16.75 16.51 -7.71
C VAL A 49 -16.86 17.53 -6.59
N SER A 50 -18.09 17.89 -6.23
CA SER A 50 -18.34 18.91 -5.21
C SER A 50 -18.98 18.30 -3.96
N PHE A 51 -18.54 18.76 -2.79
CA PHE A 51 -19.09 18.37 -1.49
C PHE A 51 -19.43 19.61 -0.66
N GLN A 52 -20.54 19.55 0.07
CA GLN A 52 -20.84 20.54 1.10
C GLN A 52 -19.88 20.34 2.27
N ILE A 53 -19.33 21.44 2.80
CA ILE A 53 -18.40 21.42 3.91
C ILE A 53 -18.87 22.37 5.02
N SER A 54 -18.64 21.99 6.27
CA SER A 54 -18.98 22.86 7.41
C SER A 54 -18.01 24.05 7.47
N GLN A 55 -18.46 25.18 8.05
CA GLN A 55 -17.58 26.33 8.27
C GLN A 55 -16.39 25.98 9.17
N GLU A 56 -16.58 25.07 10.12
CA GLU A 56 -15.53 24.60 11.00
C GLU A 56 -14.44 23.87 10.21
N ASP A 57 -14.82 22.89 9.37
CA ASP A 57 -13.89 22.14 8.52
C ASP A 57 -13.16 23.05 7.52
N LEU A 58 -13.87 24.04 6.98
CA LEU A 58 -13.31 25.01 6.04
C LEU A 58 -12.11 25.76 6.64
N ILE A 59 -12.22 26.18 7.90
CA ILE A 59 -11.12 26.87 8.60
C ILE A 59 -9.87 25.98 8.67
N PHE A 60 -10.03 24.68 8.95
CA PHE A 60 -8.90 23.75 9.00
C PHE A 60 -8.25 23.56 7.64
N LEU A 61 -9.05 23.45 6.57
CA LEU A 61 -8.55 23.33 5.20
C LEU A 61 -7.76 24.57 4.77
N LEU A 62 -8.31 25.77 4.99
CA LEU A 62 -7.66 27.02 4.60
C LEU A 62 -6.34 27.24 5.35
N ASN A 63 -6.29 26.90 6.64
CA ASN A 63 -5.05 26.98 7.44
C ASN A 63 -3.99 25.93 7.06
N ASN A 64 -4.35 24.92 6.26
CA ASN A 64 -3.48 23.81 5.89
C ASN A 64 -3.53 23.53 4.38
N TYR A 65 -3.67 24.57 3.57
CA TYR A 65 -3.99 24.47 2.14
C TYR A 65 -3.06 23.50 1.39
N ASP A 66 -1.75 23.63 1.63
CA ASP A 66 -0.70 22.85 0.97
C ASP A 66 -0.66 21.38 1.39
N LYS A 67 -1.37 20.99 2.46
CA LYS A 67 -1.31 19.60 2.95
C LYS A 67 -2.06 18.65 2.04
N LEU A 68 -3.19 19.07 1.46
CA LEU A 68 -4.03 18.21 0.62
C LEU A 68 -3.34 17.86 -0.71
N THR A 69 -2.58 18.79 -1.28
CA THR A 69 -1.86 18.58 -2.54
C THR A 69 -0.80 17.47 -2.42
N LYS A 70 -0.16 17.33 -1.25
CA LYS A 70 0.75 16.21 -0.94
C LYS A 70 0.08 14.84 -1.04
N PHE A 71 -1.24 14.77 -0.83
CA PHE A 71 -2.04 13.55 -0.98
C PHE A 71 -2.67 13.42 -2.37
N GLY A 72 -2.21 14.17 -3.36
CA GLY A 72 -2.69 14.08 -4.74
C GLY A 72 -4.06 14.71 -4.96
N LEU A 73 -4.59 15.47 -3.99
CA LEU A 73 -5.84 16.20 -4.13
C LEU A 73 -5.60 17.56 -4.79
N GLN A 74 -6.33 17.82 -5.87
CA GLN A 74 -6.46 19.15 -6.48
C GLN A 74 -7.87 19.64 -6.17
N TRP A 75 -7.96 20.79 -5.51
CA TRP A 75 -9.21 21.27 -4.96
C TRP A 75 -9.29 22.79 -4.92
N SER A 76 -10.52 23.29 -4.86
CA SER A 76 -10.86 24.69 -4.64
C SER A 76 -12.08 24.79 -3.73
N VAL A 77 -12.34 25.97 -3.19
CA VAL A 77 -13.50 26.19 -2.33
C VAL A 77 -14.19 27.51 -2.65
N ALA A 78 -15.51 27.47 -2.71
CA ALA A 78 -16.39 28.63 -2.89
C ALA A 78 -17.72 28.36 -2.17
N ASP A 79 -18.28 29.35 -1.47
CA ASP A 79 -19.60 29.27 -0.82
C ASP A 79 -19.83 28.01 0.05
N ASN A 80 -18.83 27.62 0.86
CA ASN A 80 -18.84 26.38 1.66
C ASN A 80 -19.00 25.09 0.85
N VAL A 81 -18.59 25.12 -0.43
CA VAL A 81 -18.53 23.96 -1.31
C VAL A 81 -17.09 23.73 -1.70
N ILE A 82 -16.55 22.57 -1.31
CA ILE A 82 -15.26 22.10 -1.80
C ILE A 82 -15.47 21.39 -3.13
N SER A 83 -14.68 21.78 -4.14
CA SER A 83 -14.66 21.14 -5.46
C SER A 83 -13.32 20.46 -5.66
N ILE A 84 -13.34 19.19 -6.03
CA ILE A 84 -12.16 18.35 -6.26
C ILE A 84 -12.11 18.00 -7.74
N ASN A 85 -11.00 18.30 -8.41
CA ASN A 85 -10.77 18.01 -9.83
C ASN A 85 -9.53 17.13 -10.05
N GLY A 86 -8.86 16.73 -8.98
CA GLY A 86 -7.77 15.76 -9.01
C GLY A 86 -7.74 14.96 -7.71
N ILE A 87 -7.48 13.67 -7.83
CA ILE A 87 -7.43 12.72 -6.71
C ILE A 87 -6.12 11.92 -6.76
N PRO A 88 -5.69 11.31 -5.65
CA PRO A 88 -4.58 10.37 -5.70
C PRO A 88 -4.86 9.26 -6.72
N GLU A 89 -3.90 9.00 -7.61
CA GLU A 89 -3.99 7.97 -8.66
C GLU A 89 -4.30 6.58 -8.08
N ALA A 90 -3.83 6.32 -6.86
CA ALA A 90 -4.14 5.11 -6.10
C ALA A 90 -5.66 4.87 -5.88
N ILE A 91 -6.48 5.93 -5.85
CA ILE A 91 -7.95 5.81 -5.77
C ILE A 91 -8.53 5.30 -7.09
N LEU A 92 -7.99 5.74 -8.23
CA LEU A 92 -8.40 5.22 -9.54
C LEU A 92 -7.93 3.78 -9.73
N GLY A 93 -6.67 3.51 -9.37
CA GLY A 93 -6.02 2.21 -9.47
C GLY A 93 -5.47 1.95 -10.88
N LYS A 94 -4.62 0.93 -11.03
CA LYS A 94 -4.10 0.49 -12.34
C LYS A 94 -5.19 -0.02 -13.27
N ASN A 95 -6.27 -0.54 -12.67
CA ASN A 95 -7.50 -0.89 -13.35
C ASN A 95 -8.60 0.01 -12.78
N PRO A 96 -9.17 0.92 -13.59
CA PRO A 96 -10.13 1.90 -13.10
C PRO A 96 -11.25 1.28 -12.27
N ARG A 97 -11.42 1.80 -11.05
CA ARG A 97 -12.51 1.41 -10.15
C ARG A 97 -13.85 2.01 -10.62
N GLN A 98 -14.96 1.45 -10.14
CA GLN A 98 -16.29 1.99 -10.39
C GLN A 98 -16.43 3.41 -9.83
N ALA A 99 -17.17 4.28 -10.53
CA ALA A 99 -17.31 5.70 -10.18
C ALA A 99 -17.77 5.91 -8.73
N ASP A 100 -18.76 5.15 -8.26
CA ASP A 100 -19.27 5.27 -6.88
C ASP A 100 -18.19 5.00 -5.83
N LEU A 101 -17.30 4.04 -6.10
CA LEU A 101 -16.18 3.73 -5.21
C LEU A 101 -15.14 4.85 -5.22
N ILE A 102 -14.87 5.45 -6.38
CA ILE A 102 -13.96 6.59 -6.52
C ILE A 102 -14.49 7.78 -5.72
N LEU A 103 -15.77 8.14 -5.90
CA LEU A 103 -16.42 9.24 -5.19
C LEU A 103 -16.40 9.03 -3.68
N LYS A 104 -16.75 7.81 -3.23
CA LYS A 104 -16.72 7.44 -1.81
C LYS A 104 -15.30 7.53 -1.24
N ALA A 105 -14.31 7.01 -1.95
CA ALA A 105 -12.92 7.05 -1.53
C ALA A 105 -12.37 8.48 -1.45
N ALA A 106 -12.66 9.33 -2.44
CA ALA A 106 -12.26 10.74 -2.43
C ALA A 106 -12.86 11.48 -1.22
N LYS A 107 -14.16 11.26 -0.95
CA LYS A 107 -14.83 11.82 0.23
C LYS A 107 -14.23 11.30 1.54
N HIS A 108 -13.98 9.99 1.64
CA HIS A 108 -13.37 9.39 2.83
C HIS A 108 -11.98 9.94 3.10
N LEU A 109 -11.16 10.09 2.06
CA LEU A 109 -9.83 10.70 2.17
C LEU A 109 -9.94 12.14 2.68
N LEU A 110 -10.82 12.96 2.07
CA LEU A 110 -11.01 14.34 2.50
C LEU A 110 -11.35 14.43 3.99
N VAL A 111 -12.33 13.64 4.45
CA VAL A 111 -12.73 13.59 5.85
C VAL A 111 -11.58 13.13 6.75
N GLU A 112 -10.87 12.07 6.38
CA GLU A 112 -9.72 11.57 7.15
C GLU A 112 -8.62 12.64 7.31
N LEU A 113 -8.34 13.40 6.25
CA LEU A 113 -7.34 14.47 6.29
C LEU A 113 -7.78 15.63 7.20
N ILE A 114 -9.05 16.03 7.11
CA ILE A 114 -9.62 17.07 7.99
C ILE A 114 -9.57 16.62 9.46
N ASP A 115 -9.96 15.38 9.76
CA ASP A 115 -9.90 14.83 11.11
C ASP A 115 -8.47 14.82 11.67
N CYS A 116 -7.48 14.47 10.83
CA CYS A 116 -6.08 14.57 11.24
C CYS A 116 -5.66 16.02 11.53
N MET A 117 -6.17 17.00 10.79
CA MET A 117 -5.92 18.42 11.07
C MET A 117 -6.51 18.86 12.40
N LYS A 118 -7.74 18.42 12.70
CA LYS A 118 -8.45 18.76 13.94
C LYS A 118 -7.85 18.10 15.17
N TYR A 119 -7.66 16.79 15.11
CA TYR A 119 -7.43 15.97 16.31
C TYR A 119 -5.97 15.54 16.46
N ALA A 120 -5.19 15.50 15.38
CA ALA A 120 -3.77 15.14 15.41
C ALA A 120 -2.82 16.36 15.33
N LYS A 121 -3.32 17.55 15.68
CA LYS A 121 -2.55 18.83 15.62
C LYS A 121 -1.90 19.06 14.25
N GLY A 122 -2.56 18.63 13.18
CA GLY A 122 -2.04 18.75 11.82
C GLY A 122 -0.97 17.74 11.43
N ASN A 123 -0.66 16.75 12.28
CA ASN A 123 0.20 15.63 11.90
C ASN A 123 -0.62 14.62 11.07
N ILE A 124 -0.37 14.59 9.77
CA ILE A 124 -1.06 13.69 8.84
C ILE A 124 -0.09 12.59 8.42
N PRO A 125 -0.42 11.31 8.64
CA PRO A 125 0.42 10.20 8.22
C PRO A 125 0.59 10.22 6.69
N LEU A 126 1.80 9.89 6.22
CA LEU A 126 2.09 9.83 4.77
C LEU A 126 1.20 8.83 4.03
N TYR A 127 0.71 7.79 4.73
CA TYR A 127 -0.12 6.74 4.18
C TYR A 127 -1.51 6.78 4.84
N PRO A 128 -2.46 7.60 4.34
CA PRO A 128 -3.83 7.62 4.84
C PRO A 128 -4.45 6.24 4.71
N LYS A 129 -5.22 5.84 5.72
CA LYS A 129 -5.86 4.53 5.78
C LYS A 129 -6.83 4.35 4.62
N SER A 130 -7.60 5.38 4.28
CA SER A 130 -8.56 5.37 3.16
C SER A 130 -7.92 5.00 1.82
N ILE A 131 -6.69 5.47 1.56
CA ILE A 131 -5.94 5.12 0.34
C ILE A 131 -5.35 3.72 0.48
N MET A 132 -4.71 3.42 1.61
CA MET A 132 -4.02 2.15 1.80
C MET A 132 -4.95 0.93 1.70
N GLU A 133 -6.19 1.04 2.19
CA GLU A 133 -7.20 -0.02 2.01
C GLU A 133 -7.45 -0.36 0.54
N LEU A 134 -7.45 0.63 -0.35
CA LEU A 134 -7.61 0.43 -1.79
C LEU A 134 -6.37 -0.20 -2.43
N VAL A 135 -5.18 0.20 -1.98
CA VAL A 135 -3.91 -0.36 -2.48
C VAL A 135 -3.74 -1.81 -2.03
N PHE A 136 -4.10 -2.14 -0.78
CA PHE A 136 -4.11 -3.52 -0.29
C PHE A 136 -5.12 -4.38 -1.06
N SER A 137 -6.34 -3.87 -1.25
CA SER A 137 -7.37 -4.58 -2.03
C SER A 137 -6.92 -4.83 -3.46
N GLU A 138 -6.22 -3.88 -4.09
CA GLU A 138 -5.66 -4.02 -5.43
C GLU A 138 -4.54 -5.07 -5.49
N ALA A 139 -3.59 -5.02 -4.55
CA ALA A 139 -2.52 -6.00 -4.47
C ALA A 139 -3.08 -7.43 -4.26
N CYS A 140 -4.03 -7.57 -3.34
CA CYS A 140 -4.72 -8.82 -3.08
C CYS A 140 -5.44 -9.33 -4.33
N ARG A 141 -6.25 -8.50 -5.00
CA ARG A 141 -7.09 -8.91 -6.14
C ARG A 141 -6.29 -9.63 -7.23
N TYR A 142 -5.09 -9.15 -7.52
CA TYR A 142 -4.24 -9.69 -8.59
C TYR A 142 -3.15 -10.65 -8.11
N ALA A 143 -3.04 -10.89 -6.80
CA ALA A 143 -2.08 -11.84 -6.26
C ALA A 143 -2.45 -13.29 -6.61
N VAL A 144 -1.46 -14.17 -6.64
CA VAL A 144 -1.62 -15.64 -6.73
C VAL A 144 -2.70 -16.10 -5.75
N LYS A 145 -3.63 -16.94 -6.21
CA LYS A 145 -4.81 -17.38 -5.47
C LYS A 145 -4.71 -18.83 -5.03
N PHE A 146 -5.65 -19.21 -4.17
CA PHE A 146 -5.81 -20.61 -3.77
C PHE A 146 -6.12 -21.47 -5.01
N GLY A 147 -5.39 -22.58 -5.15
CA GLY A 147 -5.50 -23.48 -6.30
C GLY A 147 -4.56 -23.14 -7.46
N ASP A 148 -3.95 -21.95 -7.46
CA ASP A 148 -2.96 -21.60 -8.48
C ASP A 148 -1.68 -22.40 -8.27
N THR A 149 -1.26 -23.11 -9.32
CA THR A 149 0.02 -23.84 -9.33
C THR A 149 1.09 -22.98 -9.98
N LEU A 150 2.20 -22.79 -9.27
CA LEU A 150 3.37 -22.09 -9.80
C LEU A 150 4.42 -23.09 -10.29
N SER A 151 4.99 -22.81 -11.47
CA SER A 151 6.21 -23.50 -11.91
C SER A 151 7.37 -23.17 -10.98
N LYS A 152 8.39 -24.03 -10.96
CA LYS A 152 9.61 -23.78 -10.18
C LYS A 152 10.25 -22.43 -10.52
N ASP A 153 10.26 -22.06 -11.80
CA ASP A 153 10.83 -20.79 -12.26
C ASP A 153 10.02 -19.58 -11.79
N ASN A 154 8.68 -19.70 -11.74
CA ASN A 154 7.83 -18.67 -11.18
C ASN A 154 8.07 -18.51 -9.67
N CYS A 155 8.21 -19.62 -8.93
CA CYS A 155 8.57 -19.57 -7.51
C CYS A 155 9.92 -18.87 -7.29
N VAL A 156 10.95 -19.23 -8.06
CA VAL A 156 12.27 -18.59 -7.97
C VAL A 156 12.17 -17.10 -8.27
N SER A 157 11.42 -16.71 -9.30
CA SER A 157 11.22 -15.31 -9.67
C SER A 157 10.49 -14.53 -8.59
N LEU A 158 9.47 -15.14 -7.97
CA LEU A 158 8.69 -14.54 -6.89
C LEU A 158 9.55 -14.30 -5.63
N ILE A 159 10.39 -15.26 -5.26
CA ILE A 159 11.33 -15.10 -4.13
C ILE A 159 12.39 -14.04 -4.43
N LYS A 160 12.91 -13.97 -5.66
CA LYS A 160 13.83 -12.90 -6.07
C LYS A 160 13.15 -11.53 -5.98
N ALA A 161 11.90 -11.41 -6.42
CA ALA A 161 11.14 -10.17 -6.31
C ALA A 161 10.92 -9.79 -4.84
N LEU A 162 10.54 -10.75 -3.99
CA LEU A 162 10.39 -10.54 -2.55
C LEU A 162 11.68 -9.98 -1.92
N ALA A 163 12.84 -10.52 -2.30
CA ALA A 163 14.13 -10.08 -1.77
C ALA A 163 14.46 -8.60 -2.10
N THR A 164 13.78 -8.00 -3.09
CA THR A 164 13.93 -6.57 -3.41
C THR A 164 12.98 -5.66 -2.63
N CYS A 165 11.99 -6.22 -1.93
CA CYS A 165 11.06 -5.46 -1.11
C CYS A 165 11.76 -4.88 0.12
N LYS A 166 11.31 -3.71 0.56
CA LYS A 166 11.72 -3.04 1.81
C LYS A 166 11.31 -3.84 3.04
N SER A 167 10.19 -4.57 2.99
CA SER A 167 9.69 -5.38 4.10
C SER A 167 9.39 -6.82 3.67
N PRO A 168 10.42 -7.61 3.34
CA PRO A 168 10.26 -8.92 2.70
C PRO A 168 9.72 -10.00 3.63
N PHE A 169 9.78 -9.80 4.96
CA PHE A 169 9.31 -10.77 5.95
C PHE A 169 7.93 -10.44 6.52
N GLN A 170 7.27 -9.41 6.02
CA GLN A 170 5.94 -8.97 6.45
C GLN A 170 4.98 -9.02 5.27
N CYS A 171 3.79 -9.61 5.43
CA CYS A 171 2.78 -9.65 4.38
C CYS A 171 2.20 -8.25 4.18
N ALA A 172 1.46 -8.05 3.10
CA ALA A 172 0.83 -6.76 2.83
C ALA A 172 -0.03 -6.25 4.01
N HIS A 173 -0.64 -7.16 4.76
CA HIS A 173 -1.51 -6.88 5.91
C HIS A 173 -0.80 -6.88 7.28
N GLY A 174 0.53 -7.06 7.32
CA GLY A 174 1.32 -6.89 8.54
C GLY A 174 1.73 -8.16 9.30
N ARG A 175 1.31 -9.35 8.86
CA ARG A 175 1.68 -10.67 9.45
C ARG A 175 2.99 -11.19 8.86
N PRO A 176 3.71 -12.15 9.45
CA PRO A 176 4.88 -12.77 8.79
C PRO A 176 4.51 -13.46 7.47
N VAL A 177 5.33 -13.35 6.41
CA VAL A 177 5.14 -14.12 5.15
C VAL A 177 5.75 -15.52 5.19
N ASN A 178 6.66 -15.75 6.12
CA ASN A 178 7.40 -16.98 6.30
C ASN A 178 7.16 -17.56 7.69
N LEU A 179 7.27 -18.88 7.80
CA LEU A 179 7.33 -19.58 9.08
C LEU A 179 8.76 -20.08 9.30
N GLU A 180 9.46 -19.52 10.29
CA GLU A 180 10.73 -20.06 10.76
C GLU A 180 10.48 -21.13 11.82
N LYS A 181 10.42 -22.39 11.39
CA LYS A 181 10.83 -23.64 12.09
C LYS A 181 10.03 -24.84 11.57
N VAL A 182 10.69 -25.70 10.78
CA VAL A 182 10.34 -27.13 10.72
C VAL A 182 11.50 -27.90 11.33
N THR A 183 11.51 -28.04 12.65
CA THR A 183 12.43 -28.98 13.30
C THR A 183 11.88 -30.40 13.13
N ARG A 184 12.56 -31.16 12.26
CA ARG A 184 12.54 -32.64 12.17
C ARG A 184 11.32 -33.23 11.45
N TRP A 185 11.46 -33.45 10.14
CA TRP A 185 10.72 -34.50 9.43
C TRP A 185 11.13 -35.85 10.04
N LYS A 186 10.31 -36.43 10.92
CA LYS A 186 10.36 -37.88 11.13
C LYS A 186 9.74 -38.51 9.88
N LYS A 187 10.54 -39.29 9.14
CA LYS A 187 10.03 -40.25 8.17
C LYS A 187 8.91 -41.04 8.86
N CYS A 188 7.71 -41.05 8.30
CA CYS A 188 6.76 -42.11 8.58
C CYS A 188 7.29 -43.35 7.83
N GLU A 189 7.78 -44.32 8.59
CA GLU A 189 7.82 -45.72 8.16
C GLU A 189 6.48 -46.36 8.52
#